data_AF-A0A1W6YKX5-F1
#
_entry.id   AF-A0A1W6YKX5-F1
#
_cell.length_a   1.000
_cell.length_b   1.000
_cell.length_c   1.000
_cell.angle_alpha   90.00
_cell.angle_beta   90.00
_cell.angle_gamma   90.00
#
_symmetry.space_group_name_H-M   'P 1'
#
loop_
_entity.id
_entity.type
_entity.pdbx_description
1 polymer ?
#
loop_
_entity_poly.entity_id
_entity_poly.type
_entity_poly.pdbx_seq_one_letter_code
_entity_poly.pdbx_strand_id
1 'polypeptide(L)'
;MVFHQGAELLPQRRAAGRLCDSDRSSCRVPAARHPWRFVRAGRTGPPVAPTRLQGDPGARQYAHACAGRAAGGRCRPRPGRRRSPRHAHRRTRLLDLPAQGLLGCRAPESPGRDGIYERSGAPGRRHRAVELMLFNSFEFFAFFAVFLAVFFAVPAKRQPLVLLVASYLFYMGWRPSFAILLAFTTVVDYTTALAMERSRTQAARRLAMIAALGINLGILGTVKYLDFVISNIVGITGFFGIEIPAYALGLILPVGISFYTFQSVGYTLDVYNRRIPAERNFVTYAQYVSFFPQLVAGPIERGGHMLPQFRRRHVFRYDNLVSGGWLIGYGLFKKMCIADAISPFVAGIYATPDAYSSGYHMLAAVLFAVQIYCDFSGYSDIARGAARIMDYELMINFRQPYFSASLTEFWRRWHISLSSWFRDYLYMPLGGNRNGEGAAVRNIIIVFVVSGIWHGAAWTFVAWGALHGLGLVVERWFRDTPLKRWLADALPGLSSMAGRVWMLLLVLAGWVFFRAGSLSDAVNVFHHLGAPGTMSYGVFNTLGLSAFQSAVLALSLALLFVVDYQLVHRPERLRRLAAIAPLNTVAGVGLAYYVLLFGVFGRTEFIYFQF
;
A
#
# COMPACT_ATOMS: atom_id res chain seq x y z
N MET A 1 -11.61 7.34 -19.07
CA MET A 1 -10.51 7.64 -18.11
C MET A 1 -10.79 8.99 -17.46
N VAL A 2 -11.23 9.02 -16.21
CA VAL A 2 -11.18 10.25 -15.42
C VAL A 2 -9.94 10.15 -14.55
N PHE A 3 -8.80 10.60 -15.08
CA PHE A 3 -7.62 10.86 -14.25
C PHE A 3 -7.94 12.05 -13.33
N HIS A 4 -8.63 11.80 -12.22
CA HIS A 4 -8.83 12.79 -11.14
C HIS A 4 -7.52 13.08 -10.37
N GLN A 5 -6.36 13.01 -11.02
CA GLN A 5 -5.10 13.52 -10.46
C GLN A 5 -4.96 15.04 -10.67
N GLY A 6 -5.76 15.64 -11.57
CA GLY A 6 -5.63 17.04 -11.98
C GLY A 6 -6.58 18.06 -11.32
N ALA A 7 -7.49 17.65 -10.42
CA ALA A 7 -8.50 18.56 -9.89
C ALA A 7 -8.46 18.66 -8.37
N GLU A 8 -7.45 19.38 -7.86
CA GLU A 8 -7.50 20.10 -6.59
C GLU A 8 -6.30 21.08 -6.55
N LEU A 9 -6.34 22.07 -7.44
CA LEU A 9 -5.61 23.31 -7.21
C LEU A 9 -6.32 24.02 -6.06
N LEU A 10 -5.80 23.87 -4.84
CA LEU A 10 -6.04 24.86 -3.79
C LEU A 10 -5.79 26.25 -4.41
N PRO A 11 -6.72 27.21 -4.31
CA PRO A 11 -6.51 28.52 -4.92
C PRO A 11 -5.36 29.20 -4.18
N GLN A 12 -4.18 29.21 -4.82
CA GLN A 12 -3.13 30.15 -4.47
C GLN A 12 -3.70 31.54 -4.76
N ARG A 13 -4.11 32.24 -3.71
CA ARG A 13 -4.28 33.70 -3.74
C ARG A 13 -2.93 34.31 -4.16
N ARG A 14 -2.75 34.52 -5.46
CA ARG A 14 -1.74 35.44 -5.99
C ARG A 14 -2.25 36.84 -5.73
N ALA A 15 -1.82 37.44 -4.63
CA ALA A 15 -1.83 38.89 -4.49
C ALA A 15 -0.77 39.42 -5.47
N ALA A 16 -1.21 39.86 -6.64
CA ALA A 16 -0.42 40.70 -7.51
C ALA A 16 -0.45 42.11 -6.92
N GLY A 17 0.59 42.49 -6.18
CA GLY A 17 0.84 43.87 -5.79
C GLY A 17 1.78 44.51 -6.80
N ARG A 18 1.24 45.36 -7.67
CA ARG A 18 2.00 46.47 -8.28
C ARG A 18 1.35 47.76 -7.81
N LEU A 19 2.17 48.57 -7.13
CA LEU A 19 2.27 50.03 -7.16
C LEU A 19 0.98 50.85 -7.22
N CYS A 20 0.72 51.63 -6.16
CA CYS A 20 0.74 53.09 -6.25
C CYS A 20 0.65 53.74 -4.85
N ASP A 21 1.50 54.74 -4.66
CA ASP A 21 1.44 55.74 -3.59
C ASP A 21 0.05 56.35 -3.44
N SER A 22 -0.35 56.62 -2.19
CA SER A 22 -0.69 57.98 -1.70
C SER A 22 -1.61 57.92 -0.48
N ASP A 23 -1.12 58.48 0.62
CA ASP A 23 -1.81 59.39 1.54
C ASP A 23 -3.04 58.94 2.38
N ARG A 24 -2.85 59.16 3.69
CA ARG A 24 -3.79 59.69 4.69
C ARG A 24 -5.16 59.02 4.94
N SER A 25 -5.26 58.61 6.22
CA SER A 25 -6.27 59.05 7.19
C SER A 25 -7.54 58.21 7.45
N SER A 26 -7.63 57.81 8.72
CA SER A 26 -8.80 57.88 9.60
C SER A 26 -9.90 56.81 9.56
N CYS A 27 -10.42 56.58 10.77
CA CYS A 27 -11.77 56.10 11.14
C CYS A 27 -12.04 54.61 11.40
N ARG A 28 -11.77 54.27 12.68
CA ARG A 28 -12.59 53.53 13.68
C ARG A 28 -13.91 52.83 13.25
N VAL A 29 -13.99 51.50 13.54
CA VAL A 29 -14.95 50.74 14.45
C VAL A 29 -16.47 50.69 14.06
N PRO A 30 -17.36 49.74 14.52
CA PRO A 30 -17.31 48.35 15.06
C PRO A 30 -18.29 47.31 14.40
N ALA A 31 -18.27 46.10 14.98
CA ALA A 31 -19.11 44.90 14.82
C ALA A 31 -20.66 45.00 15.04
N ALA A 32 -21.40 44.05 14.44
CA ALA A 32 -22.67 43.45 14.94
C ALA A 32 -23.00 42.16 14.12
N ARG A 33 -23.03 40.96 14.74
CA ARG A 33 -24.20 40.19 15.27
C ARG A 33 -25.18 39.57 14.24
N HIS A 34 -25.31 38.25 14.34
CA HIS A 34 -26.36 37.36 13.79
C HIS A 34 -27.80 37.78 14.16
N PRO A 35 -28.84 37.31 13.42
CA PRO A 35 -29.72 36.25 13.97
C PRO A 35 -30.36 35.25 12.96
N TRP A 36 -30.61 34.01 13.46
CA TRP A 36 -31.78 33.07 13.36
C TRP A 36 -32.62 33.00 12.04
N ARG A 37 -33.27 31.89 11.58
CA ARG A 37 -34.14 30.90 12.26
C ARG A 37 -34.65 29.80 11.27
N PHE A 38 -35.14 28.69 11.83
CA PHE A 38 -35.84 27.52 11.24
C PHE A 38 -37.20 27.82 10.55
N VAL A 39 -37.60 26.97 9.60
CA VAL A 39 -39.02 26.75 9.20
C VAL A 39 -39.31 25.24 9.02
N ARG A 40 -40.44 24.79 9.60
CA ARG A 40 -41.09 23.47 9.49
C ARG A 40 -42.60 23.74 9.29
N ALA A 41 -43.24 23.09 8.30
CA ALA A 41 -44.67 22.75 8.17
C ALA A 41 -44.88 22.15 6.76
N GLY A 42 -45.78 21.22 6.42
CA GLY A 42 -46.91 20.57 7.08
C GLY A 42 -47.55 19.56 6.10
N ARG A 43 -48.37 18.64 6.63
CA ARG A 43 -49.08 17.52 5.95
C ARG A 43 -50.40 17.98 5.30
N THR A 44 -50.87 17.25 4.27
CA THR A 44 -52.30 16.90 4.02
C THR A 44 -52.43 15.65 3.13
N GLY A 45 -53.52 14.88 3.30
CA GLY A 45 -53.75 13.50 2.82
C GLY A 45 -54.55 13.34 1.51
N PRO A 46 -55.15 12.14 1.27
CA PRO A 46 -55.36 11.51 -0.06
C PRO A 46 -56.80 11.68 -0.63
N PRO A 47 -57.19 11.07 -1.78
CA PRO A 47 -57.80 9.71 -1.74
C PRO A 47 -57.83 8.85 -3.06
N VAL A 48 -58.34 7.60 -2.90
CA VAL A 48 -59.12 6.72 -3.83
C VAL A 48 -58.45 5.84 -4.93
N ALA A 49 -58.79 4.54 -4.90
CA ALA A 49 -58.70 3.51 -5.95
C ALA A 49 -60.08 3.27 -6.62
N PRO A 50 -60.20 2.54 -7.75
CA PRO A 50 -60.88 1.22 -7.64
C PRO A 50 -60.49 0.11 -8.66
N THR A 51 -60.91 -1.12 -8.28
CA THR A 51 -61.36 -2.31 -9.08
C THR A 51 -60.37 -3.10 -9.96
N ARG A 52 -60.03 -4.37 -9.67
CA ARG A 52 -60.75 -5.69 -9.73
C ARG A 52 -61.06 -6.22 -11.14
N LEU A 53 -60.55 -7.41 -11.45
CA LEU A 53 -61.17 -8.57 -12.16
C LEU A 53 -60.13 -9.73 -12.07
N GLN A 54 -60.27 -10.76 -11.22
CA GLN A 54 -61.03 -12.03 -11.35
C GLN A 54 -60.57 -12.97 -12.49
N GLY A 55 -60.22 -14.22 -12.13
CA GLY A 55 -60.07 -15.35 -13.07
C GLY A 55 -59.07 -16.42 -12.61
N ASP A 56 -59.51 -17.35 -11.75
CA ASP A 56 -58.81 -18.53 -11.21
C ASP A 56 -59.14 -19.79 -12.08
N PRO A 57 -58.92 -21.05 -11.65
CA PRO A 57 -57.73 -21.90 -11.83
C PRO A 57 -57.97 -23.15 -12.72
N GLY A 58 -56.91 -23.93 -13.01
CA GLY A 58 -57.03 -25.23 -13.67
C GLY A 58 -55.87 -26.20 -13.38
N ALA A 59 -56.09 -27.10 -12.43
CA ALA A 59 -55.26 -28.26 -12.14
C ALA A 59 -55.41 -29.37 -13.19
N ARG A 60 -54.38 -30.20 -13.41
CA ARG A 60 -54.40 -31.67 -13.20
C ARG A 60 -53.14 -32.37 -13.74
N GLN A 61 -52.68 -33.31 -12.91
CA GLN A 61 -51.74 -34.38 -13.20
C GLN A 61 -52.22 -35.27 -14.35
N TYR A 62 -51.29 -35.89 -15.09
CA TYR A 62 -51.34 -37.33 -15.42
C TYR A 62 -49.93 -37.84 -15.76
N ALA A 63 -49.59 -38.99 -15.17
CA ALA A 63 -48.44 -39.82 -15.49
C ALA A 63 -48.64 -40.58 -16.80
N HIS A 64 -47.56 -40.98 -17.47
CA HIS A 64 -47.40 -42.34 -18.02
C HIS A 64 -45.96 -42.61 -18.43
N ALA A 65 -45.55 -43.86 -18.18
CA ALA A 65 -44.24 -44.46 -18.35
C ALA A 65 -44.00 -45.02 -19.76
N CYS A 66 -42.72 -45.23 -20.11
CA CYS A 66 -42.17 -46.40 -20.83
C CYS A 66 -40.62 -46.26 -20.82
N ALA A 67 -39.86 -47.06 -20.07
CA ALA A 67 -39.46 -48.46 -20.31
C ALA A 67 -38.23 -48.60 -21.25
N GLY A 68 -37.13 -49.15 -20.73
CA GLY A 68 -35.96 -49.57 -21.51
C GLY A 68 -34.70 -49.94 -20.70
N ARG A 69 -34.77 -51.09 -19.99
CA ARG A 69 -33.75 -52.15 -19.71
C ARG A 69 -32.24 -51.78 -19.68
N ALA A 70 -31.55 -51.97 -18.55
CA ALA A 70 -30.87 -53.21 -18.05
C ALA A 70 -29.56 -53.53 -18.82
N ALA A 71 -28.43 -54.00 -18.28
CA ALA A 71 -27.89 -54.34 -16.96
C ALA A 71 -26.35 -54.28 -17.12
N GLY A 72 -25.52 -53.95 -16.13
CA GLY A 72 -25.09 -54.87 -15.07
C GLY A 72 -23.58 -55.17 -15.22
N GLY A 73 -22.80 -55.04 -14.14
CA GLY A 73 -21.41 -55.51 -14.09
C GLY A 73 -20.47 -54.70 -13.20
N ARG A 74 -20.54 -54.92 -11.88
CA ARG A 74 -19.53 -54.47 -10.91
C ARG A 74 -18.28 -55.36 -10.98
N CYS A 75 -17.10 -54.79 -10.74
CA CYS A 75 -16.21 -55.13 -9.60
C CYS A 75 -14.76 -54.70 -9.85
N ARG A 76 -14.21 -53.96 -8.88
CA ARG A 76 -12.78 -53.79 -8.58
C ARG A 76 -12.29 -55.02 -7.80
N PRO A 77 -10.99 -55.40 -7.79
CA PRO A 77 -9.94 -54.66 -7.06
C PRO A 77 -8.51 -54.64 -7.66
N ARG A 78 -7.70 -53.71 -7.15
CA ARG A 78 -6.21 -53.56 -7.25
C ARG A 78 -5.47 -54.72 -6.52
N PRO A 79 -4.11 -54.81 -6.43
CA PRO A 79 -2.99 -54.06 -7.07
C PRO A 79 -1.86 -54.97 -7.62
N GLY A 80 -0.86 -54.43 -8.34
CA GLY A 80 0.36 -55.17 -8.67
C GLY A 80 1.53 -54.31 -9.14
N ARG A 81 2.60 -54.24 -8.32
CA ARG A 81 3.93 -53.73 -8.67
C ARG A 81 4.60 -54.66 -9.70
N ARG A 82 5.25 -54.12 -10.74
CA ARG A 82 6.46 -54.71 -11.34
C ARG A 82 7.44 -53.64 -11.81
N ARG A 83 8.72 -53.87 -11.49
CA ARG A 83 9.91 -53.12 -11.88
C ARG A 83 10.48 -53.64 -13.21
N SER A 84 11.34 -52.81 -13.81
CA SER A 84 12.50 -53.14 -14.69
C SER A 84 12.23 -53.15 -16.21
N PRO A 85 13.25 -52.95 -17.09
CA PRO A 85 14.54 -52.25 -16.95
C PRO A 85 14.95 -51.36 -18.16
N ARG A 86 15.95 -50.50 -17.90
CA ARG A 86 17.06 -50.03 -18.76
C ARG A 86 17.02 -50.37 -20.27
N HIS A 87 17.06 -49.33 -21.11
CA HIS A 87 17.78 -49.37 -22.38
C HIS A 87 18.75 -48.20 -22.50
N ALA A 88 20.01 -48.56 -22.70
CA ALA A 88 21.13 -47.69 -22.99
C ALA A 88 21.30 -47.57 -24.51
N HIS A 89 21.58 -46.36 -25.00
CA HIS A 89 22.26 -46.20 -26.29
C HIS A 89 23.44 -45.22 -26.15
N ARG A 90 24.55 -45.66 -26.77
CA ARG A 90 25.92 -45.13 -26.83
C ARG A 90 25.97 -43.64 -27.24
N ARG A 91 26.68 -42.79 -26.49
CA ARG A 91 28.10 -42.38 -26.65
C ARG A 91 28.46 -41.85 -28.05
N THR A 92 28.60 -40.53 -28.12
CA THR A 92 29.72 -39.85 -28.79
C THR A 92 30.40 -38.97 -27.75
N ARG A 93 31.67 -39.29 -27.45
CA ARG A 93 32.60 -38.53 -26.62
C ARG A 93 33.29 -37.51 -27.50
N LEU A 94 33.36 -36.25 -27.09
CA LEU A 94 34.56 -35.44 -27.23
C LEU A 94 34.52 -34.31 -26.18
N LEU A 95 35.64 -34.11 -25.49
CA LEU A 95 35.96 -33.15 -24.42
C LEU A 95 35.57 -33.55 -22.98
N ASP A 96 36.43 -34.41 -22.41
CA ASP A 96 36.57 -34.63 -20.97
C ASP A 96 37.46 -33.52 -20.35
N LEU A 97 36.88 -32.68 -19.47
CA LEU A 97 37.58 -31.94 -18.40
C LEU A 97 36.74 -32.07 -17.12
N PRO A 98 37.34 -32.15 -15.92
CA PRO A 98 36.71 -32.78 -14.76
C PRO A 98 35.70 -31.87 -14.06
N ALA A 99 34.41 -32.01 -14.39
CA ALA A 99 33.29 -31.32 -13.73
C ALA A 99 32.50 -32.25 -12.80
N GLN A 100 33.17 -33.06 -11.98
CA GLN A 100 32.51 -33.97 -11.01
C GLN A 100 32.91 -33.72 -9.54
N GLY A 101 33.23 -32.46 -9.21
CA GLY A 101 33.40 -32.02 -7.82
C GLY A 101 32.36 -31.00 -7.31
N LEU A 102 31.40 -30.56 -8.14
CA LEU A 102 30.57 -29.37 -7.83
C LEU A 102 29.05 -29.57 -7.93
N LEU A 103 28.56 -30.81 -7.95
CA LEU A 103 27.11 -31.12 -7.95
C LEU A 103 26.59 -31.68 -6.62
N GLY A 104 27.31 -31.42 -5.52
CA GLY A 104 26.90 -31.78 -4.15
C GLY A 104 26.30 -30.63 -3.33
N CYS A 105 26.36 -29.39 -3.81
CA CYS A 105 25.81 -28.26 -3.08
C CYS A 105 24.39 -27.97 -3.57
N ARG A 106 23.38 -28.46 -2.84
CA ARG A 106 22.12 -27.70 -2.79
C ARG A 106 22.51 -26.28 -2.39
N ALA A 107 22.15 -25.30 -3.20
CA ALA A 107 22.22 -23.92 -2.78
C ALA A 107 21.52 -23.82 -1.42
N PRO A 108 22.17 -23.29 -0.37
CA PRO A 108 21.47 -23.02 0.87
C PRO A 108 20.32 -22.08 0.53
N GLU A 109 19.12 -22.40 1.00
CA GLU A 109 18.04 -21.43 1.10
C GLU A 109 18.62 -20.18 1.77
N SER A 110 18.55 -19.05 1.07
CA SER A 110 19.20 -17.80 1.45
C SER A 110 18.86 -17.43 2.89
N PRO A 111 19.85 -17.25 3.79
CA PRO A 111 19.63 -16.56 5.06
C PRO A 111 19.64 -15.06 4.77
N GLY A 112 18.57 -14.57 4.15
CA GLY A 112 18.45 -13.18 3.71
C GLY A 112 17.03 -12.70 3.90
N ARG A 113 16.70 -12.30 5.15
CA ARG A 113 15.35 -12.06 5.65
C ARG A 113 14.42 -13.24 5.35
N ASP A 114 14.51 -14.27 6.20
CA ASP A 114 13.42 -15.23 6.38
C ASP A 114 12.12 -14.41 6.45
N GLY A 115 11.20 -14.65 5.52
CA GLY A 115 9.85 -14.14 5.67
C GLY A 115 9.38 -14.54 7.07
N ILE A 116 8.71 -13.62 7.76
CA ILE A 116 8.24 -13.74 9.16
C ILE A 116 7.37 -15.01 9.39
N TYR A 117 7.07 -15.77 8.33
CA TYR A 117 6.14 -16.88 8.28
C TYR A 117 6.78 -18.27 8.12
N GLU A 118 8.10 -18.38 7.93
CA GLU A 118 8.73 -19.68 7.58
C GLU A 118 9.54 -20.36 8.69
N ARG A 119 9.43 -19.88 9.95
CA ARG A 119 10.00 -20.59 11.10
C ARG A 119 8.94 -21.07 12.07
N SER A 120 8.36 -22.24 11.80
CA SER A 120 8.05 -23.24 12.84
C SER A 120 7.43 -24.50 12.22
N GLY A 121 8.16 -25.61 12.26
CA GLY A 121 7.60 -26.92 11.92
C GLY A 121 8.58 -28.06 12.12
N ALA A 122 8.46 -28.77 13.24
CA ALA A 122 9.03 -30.11 13.38
C ALA A 122 8.60 -31.00 12.19
N PRO A 123 9.45 -31.92 11.72
CA PRO A 123 9.16 -32.74 10.55
C PRO A 123 8.03 -33.72 10.90
N GLY A 124 6.79 -33.45 10.48
CA GLY A 124 5.72 -34.43 10.67
C GLY A 124 4.26 -33.99 10.52
N ARG A 125 3.94 -32.69 10.44
CA ARG A 125 2.56 -32.26 10.16
C ARG A 125 2.51 -31.39 8.92
N ARG A 126 1.83 -31.88 7.88
CA ARG A 126 1.35 -31.06 6.76
C ARG A 126 0.35 -30.03 7.32
N HIS A 127 0.86 -28.95 7.89
CA HIS A 127 0.07 -27.74 7.99
C HIS A 127 -0.26 -27.34 6.55
N ARG A 128 -1.56 -27.33 6.20
CA ARG A 128 -2.01 -26.56 5.03
C ARG A 128 -1.49 -25.16 5.29
N ALA A 129 -0.47 -24.72 4.55
CA ALA A 129 -0.07 -23.34 4.52
C ALA A 129 -1.35 -22.54 4.26
N VAL A 130 -1.74 -21.70 5.20
CA VAL A 130 -2.93 -20.88 5.00
C VAL A 130 -2.54 -19.90 3.90
N GLU A 131 -3.11 -20.10 2.72
CA GLU A 131 -2.66 -19.47 1.49
C GLU A 131 -3.07 -18.01 1.50
N LEU A 132 -2.07 -17.14 1.51
CA LEU A 132 -2.22 -15.70 1.57
C LEU A 132 -2.88 -15.21 0.26
N MET A 133 -4.12 -14.72 0.35
CA MET A 133 -4.87 -14.21 -0.81
C MET A 133 -4.35 -12.84 -1.23
N LEU A 134 -3.46 -12.82 -2.24
CA LEU A 134 -2.82 -11.62 -2.77
C LEU A 134 -3.65 -10.97 -3.88
N PHE A 135 -3.56 -9.65 -4.04
CA PHE A 135 -4.28 -8.92 -5.10
C PHE A 135 -3.85 -9.28 -6.53
N ASN A 136 -2.64 -9.80 -6.72
CA ASN A 136 -2.15 -10.33 -7.99
C ASN A 136 -2.44 -11.83 -8.17
N SER A 137 -3.20 -12.45 -7.27
CA SER A 137 -3.51 -13.87 -7.32
C SER A 137 -4.81 -14.17 -8.06
N PHE A 138 -4.91 -15.37 -8.65
CA PHE A 138 -6.13 -15.81 -9.34
C PHE A 138 -7.31 -15.93 -8.37
N GLU A 139 -7.05 -16.36 -7.14
CA GLU A 139 -8.03 -16.47 -6.06
C GLU A 139 -8.67 -15.12 -5.76
N PHE A 140 -7.91 -14.02 -5.79
CA PHE A 140 -8.45 -12.68 -5.65
C PHE A 140 -9.41 -12.30 -6.76
N PHE A 141 -9.04 -12.52 -8.03
CA PHE A 141 -9.94 -12.22 -9.15
C PHE A 141 -11.21 -13.06 -9.11
N ALA A 142 -11.11 -14.35 -8.77
CA ALA A 142 -12.26 -15.23 -8.62
C ALA A 142 -13.20 -14.76 -7.49
N PHE A 143 -12.65 -14.50 -6.31
CA PHE A 143 -13.41 -13.93 -5.18
C PHE A 143 -14.05 -12.60 -5.55
N PHE A 144 -13.29 -11.68 -6.15
CA PHE A 144 -13.76 -10.34 -6.46
C PHE A 144 -14.87 -10.37 -7.51
N ALA A 145 -14.77 -11.23 -8.54
CA ALA A 145 -15.83 -11.42 -9.54
C ALA A 145 -17.13 -11.95 -8.91
N VAL A 146 -17.04 -12.98 -8.06
CA VAL A 146 -18.20 -13.53 -7.33
C VAL A 146 -18.79 -12.47 -6.39
N PHE A 147 -17.94 -11.78 -5.65
CA PHE A 147 -18.35 -10.71 -4.75
C PHE A 147 -19.08 -9.59 -5.50
N LEU A 148 -18.57 -9.10 -6.64
CA LEU A 148 -19.21 -8.04 -7.42
C LEU A 148 -20.58 -8.47 -7.93
N ALA A 149 -20.70 -9.72 -8.41
CA ALA A 149 -21.99 -10.26 -8.84
C ALA A 149 -23.01 -10.25 -7.70
N VAL A 150 -22.63 -10.70 -6.50
CA VAL A 150 -23.50 -10.68 -5.32
C VAL A 150 -23.79 -9.25 -4.86
N PHE A 151 -22.78 -8.39 -4.78
CA PHE A 151 -22.88 -7.00 -4.29
C PHE A 151 -23.85 -6.14 -5.11
N PHE A 152 -23.86 -6.33 -6.43
CA PHE A 152 -24.79 -5.60 -7.32
C PHE A 152 -26.13 -6.31 -7.53
N ALA A 153 -26.23 -7.62 -7.28
CA ALA A 153 -27.51 -8.33 -7.37
C ALA A 153 -28.42 -8.12 -6.15
N VAL A 154 -27.85 -7.88 -4.95
CA VAL A 154 -28.65 -7.66 -3.74
C VAL A 154 -29.29 -6.26 -3.69
N PRO A 155 -30.42 -6.08 -2.99
CA PRO A 155 -30.98 -4.76 -2.74
C PRO A 155 -29.98 -3.83 -2.03
N ALA A 156 -29.99 -2.54 -2.36
CA ALA A 156 -29.08 -1.53 -1.79
C ALA A 156 -29.01 -1.53 -0.25
N LYS A 157 -30.11 -1.88 0.43
CA LYS A 157 -30.15 -1.98 1.90
C LYS A 157 -29.28 -3.11 2.48
N ARG A 158 -28.97 -4.15 1.69
CA ARG A 158 -28.15 -5.31 2.09
C ARG A 158 -26.68 -5.19 1.64
N GLN A 159 -26.37 -4.25 0.73
CA GLN A 159 -24.99 -4.00 0.27
C GLN A 159 -24.00 -3.81 1.43
N PRO A 160 -24.32 -3.07 2.51
CA PRO A 160 -23.38 -2.90 3.61
C PRO A 160 -22.99 -4.22 4.30
N LEU A 161 -23.95 -5.11 4.49
CA LEU A 161 -23.72 -6.42 5.10
C LEU A 161 -22.90 -7.32 4.18
N VAL A 162 -23.20 -7.33 2.87
CA VAL A 162 -22.43 -8.11 1.89
C VAL A 162 -20.98 -7.64 1.85
N LEU A 163 -20.74 -6.33 1.84
CA LEU A 163 -19.40 -5.76 1.87
C LEU A 163 -18.66 -6.10 3.16
N LEU A 164 -19.32 -6.04 4.31
CA LEU A 164 -18.72 -6.39 5.60
C LEU A 164 -18.34 -7.87 5.64
N VAL A 165 -19.26 -8.77 5.25
CA VAL A 165 -19.00 -10.21 5.22
C VAL A 165 -17.85 -10.54 4.26
N ALA A 166 -17.87 -9.98 3.04
CA ALA A 166 -16.80 -10.16 2.08
C ALA A 166 -15.46 -9.65 2.61
N SER A 167 -15.47 -8.52 3.32
CA SER A 167 -14.26 -7.94 3.90
C SER A 167 -13.62 -8.83 4.96
N TYR A 168 -14.44 -9.39 5.85
CA TYR A 168 -13.98 -10.36 6.84
C TYR A 168 -13.55 -11.68 6.20
N LEU A 169 -14.26 -12.19 5.19
CA LEU A 169 -13.86 -13.40 4.46
C LEU A 169 -12.50 -13.23 3.79
N PHE A 170 -12.28 -12.08 3.14
CA PHE A 170 -10.99 -11.73 2.54
C PHE A 170 -9.88 -11.73 3.59
N TYR A 171 -10.10 -11.06 4.73
CA TYR A 171 -9.10 -10.97 5.80
C TYR A 171 -8.84 -12.33 6.50
N MET A 172 -9.88 -13.13 6.71
CA MET A 172 -9.77 -14.48 7.27
C MET A 172 -9.08 -15.47 6.32
N GLY A 173 -9.01 -15.15 5.02
CA GLY A 173 -8.27 -15.93 4.04
C GLY A 173 -6.79 -16.12 4.40
N TRP A 174 -6.22 -15.24 5.25
CA TRP A 174 -4.85 -15.37 5.73
C TRP A 174 -4.70 -16.16 7.01
N ARG A 175 -5.35 -15.70 8.08
CA ARG A 175 -5.43 -16.41 9.36
C ARG A 175 -6.72 -15.98 10.04
N PRO A 176 -7.69 -16.90 10.23
CA PRO A 176 -8.96 -16.57 10.86
C PRO A 176 -8.81 -15.94 12.25
N SER A 177 -7.77 -16.27 13.01
CA SER A 177 -7.50 -15.69 14.33
C SER A 177 -7.27 -14.19 14.30
N PHE A 178 -6.73 -13.62 13.22
CA PHE A 178 -6.48 -12.19 13.13
C PHE A 178 -7.77 -11.36 12.99
N ALA A 179 -8.85 -11.95 12.49
CA ALA A 179 -10.15 -11.28 12.43
C ALA A 179 -10.68 -10.93 13.84
N ILE A 180 -10.29 -11.69 14.86
CA ILE A 180 -10.62 -11.40 16.27
C ILE A 180 -9.96 -10.08 16.68
N LEU A 181 -8.70 -9.88 16.33
CA LEU A 181 -7.98 -8.65 16.65
C LEU A 181 -8.60 -7.43 15.95
N LEU A 182 -8.94 -7.58 14.67
CA LEU A 182 -9.60 -6.53 13.88
C LEU A 182 -10.99 -6.20 14.44
N ALA A 183 -11.77 -7.21 14.83
CA ALA A 183 -13.07 -7.01 15.47
C ALA A 183 -12.92 -6.35 16.85
N PHE A 184 -11.92 -6.73 17.63
CA PHE A 184 -11.63 -6.14 18.93
C PHE A 184 -11.29 -4.65 18.81
N THR A 185 -10.36 -4.27 17.93
CA THR A 185 -10.03 -2.86 17.69
C THR A 185 -11.26 -2.07 17.20
N THR A 186 -12.05 -2.67 16.30
CA THR A 186 -13.32 -2.07 15.82
C THR A 186 -14.28 -1.78 16.97
N VAL A 187 -14.50 -2.73 17.89
CA VAL A 187 -15.41 -2.54 19.03
C VAL A 187 -14.88 -1.48 19.99
N VAL A 188 -13.58 -1.52 20.31
CA VAL A 188 -12.94 -0.54 21.19
C VAL A 188 -13.07 0.87 20.63
N ASP A 189 -12.74 1.07 19.36
CA ASP A 189 -12.77 2.40 18.76
C ASP A 189 -14.19 2.93 18.59
N TYR A 190 -15.14 2.06 18.22
CA TYR A 190 -16.55 2.42 18.12
C TYR A 190 -17.11 2.90 19.48
N THR A 191 -16.88 2.11 20.53
CA THR A 191 -17.41 2.39 21.86
C THR A 191 -16.74 3.61 22.50
N THR A 192 -15.43 3.76 22.36
CA THR A 192 -14.69 4.93 22.88
C THR A 192 -15.05 6.21 22.12
N ALA A 193 -15.26 6.15 20.80
CA ALA A 193 -15.71 7.31 20.03
C ALA A 193 -17.11 7.78 20.46
N LEU A 194 -18.05 6.85 20.69
CA LEU A 194 -19.36 7.20 21.23
C LEU A 194 -19.28 7.75 22.66
N ALA A 195 -18.40 7.19 23.50
CA ALA A 195 -18.15 7.70 24.84
C ALA A 195 -17.59 9.14 24.80
N MET A 196 -16.70 9.44 23.85
CA MET A 196 -16.17 10.79 23.64
C MET A 196 -17.27 11.78 23.25
N GLU A 197 -18.20 11.39 22.38
CA GLU A 197 -19.31 12.26 21.95
C GLU A 197 -20.32 12.51 23.08
N ARG A 198 -20.59 11.49 23.92
CA ARG A 198 -21.51 11.60 25.07
C ARG A 198 -20.92 12.30 26.29
N SER A 199 -19.58 12.41 26.36
CA SER A 199 -18.88 12.97 27.51
C SER A 199 -19.22 14.46 27.71
N ARG A 200 -19.73 14.80 28.90
CA ARG A 200 -20.04 16.19 29.28
C ARG A 200 -18.79 16.99 29.69
N THR A 201 -17.76 16.31 30.20
CA THR A 201 -16.51 16.95 30.65
C THR A 201 -15.37 16.66 29.69
N GLN A 202 -14.46 17.64 29.56
CA GLN A 202 -13.25 17.48 28.74
C GLN A 202 -12.32 16.39 29.27
N ALA A 203 -12.31 16.16 30.59
CA ALA A 203 -11.52 15.11 31.23
C ALA A 203 -11.98 13.71 30.82
N ALA A 204 -13.29 13.41 30.88
CA ALA A 204 -13.84 12.12 30.47
C ALA A 204 -13.60 11.86 28.98
N ARG A 205 -13.76 12.88 28.15
CA ARG A 205 -13.45 12.81 26.71
C ARG A 205 -11.98 12.52 26.44
N ARG A 206 -11.08 13.17 27.18
CA ARG A 206 -9.63 12.94 27.09
C ARG A 206 -9.26 11.53 27.54
N LEU A 207 -9.86 11.04 28.62
CA LEU A 207 -9.65 9.68 29.10
C LEU A 207 -10.09 8.63 28.07
N ALA A 208 -11.28 8.79 27.48
CA ALA A 208 -11.75 7.89 26.42
C ALA A 208 -10.81 7.88 25.19
N MET A 209 -10.27 9.04 24.82
CA MET A 209 -9.27 9.16 23.76
C MET A 209 -7.95 8.47 24.13
N ILE A 210 -7.43 8.69 25.33
CA ILE A 210 -6.21 8.05 25.81
C ILE A 210 -6.39 6.54 25.88
N ALA A 211 -7.54 6.04 26.33
CA ALA A 211 -7.84 4.61 26.36
C ALA A 211 -7.83 4.01 24.95
N ALA A 212 -8.50 4.65 23.98
CA ALA A 212 -8.52 4.20 22.58
C ALA A 212 -7.12 4.17 21.95
N LEU A 213 -6.33 5.24 22.14
CA LEU A 213 -4.95 5.30 21.67
C LEU A 213 -4.07 4.26 22.37
N GLY A 214 -4.19 4.13 23.69
CA GLY A 214 -3.41 3.20 24.49
C GLY A 214 -3.67 1.74 24.09
N ILE A 215 -4.92 1.36 23.81
CA ILE A 215 -5.25 0.01 23.35
C ILE A 215 -4.70 -0.23 21.93
N ASN A 216 -4.95 0.69 20.98
CA ASN A 216 -4.49 0.52 19.60
C ASN A 216 -2.97 0.50 19.47
N LEU A 217 -2.30 1.49 20.08
CA LEU A 217 -0.84 1.58 20.06
C LEU A 217 -0.19 0.53 20.97
N GLY A 218 -0.88 0.08 22.02
CA GLY A 218 -0.44 -1.03 22.86
C GLY A 218 -0.43 -2.35 22.09
N ILE A 219 -1.52 -2.67 21.37
CA ILE A 219 -1.59 -3.85 20.49
C ILE A 219 -0.47 -3.81 19.44
N LEU A 220 -0.32 -2.67 18.73
CA LEU A 220 0.73 -2.50 17.74
C LEU A 220 2.12 -2.61 18.38
N GLY A 221 2.31 -1.97 19.54
CA GLY A 221 3.50 -2.03 20.40
C GLY A 221 3.94 -3.45 20.71
N THR A 222 3.02 -4.24 21.27
CA THR A 222 3.25 -5.62 21.69
C THR A 222 3.55 -6.53 20.50
N VAL A 223 2.77 -6.44 19.43
CA VAL A 223 2.88 -7.40 18.32
C VAL A 223 4.05 -7.07 17.39
N LYS A 224 4.36 -5.78 17.18
CA LYS A 224 5.36 -5.35 16.19
C LYS A 224 6.72 -5.02 16.79
N TYR A 225 6.77 -4.47 18.00
CA TYR A 225 8.00 -3.86 18.54
C TYR A 225 8.56 -4.58 19.76
N LEU A 226 7.82 -5.49 20.38
CA LEU A 226 8.24 -6.12 21.64
C LEU A 226 9.54 -6.92 21.48
N ASP A 227 9.67 -7.73 20.42
CA ASP A 227 10.89 -8.49 20.17
C ASP A 227 12.10 -7.56 19.94
N PHE A 228 11.92 -6.42 19.25
CA PHE A 228 12.98 -5.42 19.09
C PHE A 228 13.36 -4.77 20.43
N VAL A 229 12.39 -4.47 21.29
CA VAL A 229 12.68 -3.92 22.63
C VAL A 229 13.44 -4.95 23.46
N ILE A 230 12.99 -6.20 23.47
CA ILE A 230 13.66 -7.30 24.18
C ILE A 230 15.09 -7.48 23.66
N SER A 231 15.31 -7.50 22.35
CA SER A 231 16.65 -7.68 21.78
C SER A 231 17.61 -6.55 22.17
N ASN A 232 17.13 -5.30 22.23
CA ASN A 232 17.96 -4.18 22.68
C ASN A 232 18.25 -4.26 24.20
N ILE A 233 17.26 -4.65 25.02
CA ILE A 233 17.49 -4.85 26.46
C ILE A 233 18.53 -5.94 26.70
N VAL A 234 18.37 -7.10 26.07
CA VAL A 234 19.33 -8.22 26.16
C VAL A 234 20.72 -7.80 25.71
N GLY A 235 20.82 -7.01 24.63
CA GLY A 235 22.11 -6.48 24.16
C GLY A 235 22.77 -5.53 25.16
N ILE A 236 21.99 -4.64 25.80
CA ILE A 236 22.49 -3.71 26.82
C ILE A 236 22.89 -4.46 28.09
N THR A 237 22.06 -5.39 28.57
CA THR A 237 22.40 -6.14 29.79
C THR A 237 23.58 -7.07 29.57
N GLY A 238 23.70 -7.68 28.38
CA GLY A 238 24.86 -8.46 27.98
C GLY A 238 26.14 -7.62 27.95
N PHE A 239 26.07 -6.35 27.52
CA PHE A 239 27.20 -5.41 27.62
C PHE A 239 27.65 -5.17 29.07
N PHE A 240 26.72 -5.22 30.02
CA PHE A 240 27.02 -5.16 31.47
C PHE A 240 27.30 -6.54 32.10
N GLY A 241 27.46 -7.60 31.30
CA GLY A 241 27.73 -8.96 31.79
C GLY A 241 26.52 -9.68 32.41
N ILE A 242 25.32 -9.15 32.25
CA ILE A 242 24.07 -9.76 32.73
C ILE A 242 23.41 -10.52 31.57
N GLU A 243 23.51 -11.84 31.60
CA GLU A 243 22.86 -12.72 30.63
C GLU A 243 21.38 -12.91 30.98
N ILE A 244 20.50 -12.25 30.23
CA ILE A 244 19.07 -12.48 30.30
C ILE A 244 18.68 -13.47 29.19
N PRO A 245 17.91 -14.53 29.48
CA PRO A 245 17.44 -15.43 28.44
C PRO A 245 16.63 -14.68 27.40
N ALA A 246 17.02 -14.77 26.14
CA ALA A 246 16.31 -14.15 25.03
C ALA A 246 15.00 -14.92 24.76
N TYR A 247 13.91 -14.49 25.38
CA TYR A 247 12.57 -14.99 25.06
C TYR A 247 12.04 -14.23 23.84
N ALA A 248 12.19 -14.80 22.65
CA ALA A 248 11.41 -14.36 21.50
C ALA A 248 9.98 -14.87 21.68
N LEU A 249 9.00 -13.96 21.74
CA LEU A 249 7.60 -14.36 21.88
C LEU A 249 7.06 -14.96 20.57
N GLY A 250 7.75 -14.73 19.44
CA GLY A 250 7.39 -15.29 18.14
C GLY A 250 5.99 -14.87 17.70
N LEU A 251 5.55 -13.68 18.11
CA LEU A 251 4.22 -13.17 17.79
C LEU A 251 4.14 -12.91 16.29
N ILE A 252 3.23 -13.62 15.64
CA ILE A 252 3.06 -13.53 14.19
C ILE A 252 2.32 -12.23 13.89
N LEU A 253 2.97 -11.35 13.13
CA LEU A 253 2.43 -10.05 12.76
C LEU A 253 1.15 -10.21 11.91
N PRO A 254 -0.02 -9.75 12.39
CA PRO A 254 -1.23 -9.64 11.59
C PRO A 254 -1.00 -8.60 10.52
N VAL A 255 -1.03 -9.04 9.28
CA VAL A 255 -0.73 -8.14 8.19
C VAL A 255 -1.87 -7.12 8.04
N GLY A 256 -1.52 -5.87 7.75
CA GLY A 256 -2.44 -4.73 7.76
C GLY A 256 -2.60 -4.05 9.12
N ILE A 257 -2.05 -4.61 10.22
CA ILE A 257 -2.12 -4.01 11.57
C ILE A 257 -1.64 -2.58 11.62
N SER A 258 -0.51 -2.29 10.98
CA SER A 258 0.05 -0.94 10.89
C SER A 258 -0.93 0.06 10.26
N PHE A 259 -1.71 -0.36 9.24
CA PHE A 259 -2.63 0.51 8.51
C PHE A 259 -3.94 0.74 9.25
N TYR A 260 -4.63 -0.34 9.63
CA TYR A 260 -5.91 -0.18 10.30
C TYR A 260 -5.74 0.48 11.66
N THR A 261 -4.61 0.27 12.37
CA THR A 261 -4.29 1.01 13.60
C THR A 261 -4.16 2.51 13.33
N PHE A 262 -3.46 2.93 12.28
CA PHE A 262 -3.34 4.35 11.93
C PHE A 262 -4.69 4.96 11.50
N GLN A 263 -5.48 4.21 10.75
CA GLN A 263 -6.82 4.60 10.34
C GLN A 263 -7.76 4.78 11.54
N SER A 264 -7.72 3.84 12.50
CA SER A 264 -8.44 3.87 13.77
C SER A 264 -8.02 5.06 14.64
N VAL A 265 -6.71 5.23 14.88
CA VAL A 265 -6.18 6.36 15.66
C VAL A 265 -6.55 7.70 15.02
N GLY A 266 -6.47 7.80 13.69
CA GLY A 266 -6.88 9.00 12.95
C GLY A 266 -8.35 9.34 13.16
N TYR A 267 -9.25 8.35 13.06
CA TYR A 267 -10.68 8.53 13.34
C TYR A 267 -10.93 8.96 14.79
N THR A 268 -10.31 8.28 15.75
CA THR A 268 -10.43 8.56 17.18
C THR A 268 -9.98 9.99 17.51
N LEU A 269 -8.87 10.44 16.92
CA LEU A 269 -8.36 11.80 17.09
C LEU A 269 -9.24 12.85 16.40
N ASP A 270 -9.81 12.55 15.23
CA ASP A 270 -10.74 13.48 14.57
C ASP A 270 -12.05 13.63 15.34
N VAL A 271 -12.58 12.52 15.88
CA VAL A 271 -13.72 12.53 16.79
C VAL A 271 -13.36 13.35 18.03
N TYR A 272 -12.23 13.10 18.69
CA TYR A 272 -11.76 13.84 19.87
C TYR A 272 -11.60 15.35 19.61
N ASN A 273 -11.06 15.73 18.45
CA ASN A 273 -10.88 17.12 18.05
C ASN A 273 -12.16 17.77 17.47
N ARG A 274 -13.30 17.06 17.47
CA ARG A 274 -14.59 17.54 16.93
C ARG A 274 -14.53 17.91 15.44
N ARG A 275 -13.62 17.29 14.68
CA ARG A 275 -13.55 17.47 13.23
C ARG A 275 -14.65 16.69 12.51
N ILE A 276 -15.01 15.53 13.06
CA ILE A 276 -16.13 14.70 12.61
C ILE A 276 -16.95 14.22 13.82
N PRO A 277 -18.26 13.97 13.67
CA PRO A 277 -19.07 13.30 14.69
C PRO A 277 -18.70 11.81 14.79
N ALA A 278 -18.98 11.15 15.92
CA ALA A 278 -18.79 9.71 16.01
C ALA A 278 -19.84 8.98 15.17
N GLU A 279 -19.43 7.91 14.50
CA GLU A 279 -20.33 7.02 13.79
C GLU A 279 -21.23 6.28 14.78
N ARG A 280 -22.55 6.30 14.51
CA ARG A 280 -23.58 5.69 15.36
C ARG A 280 -24.06 4.34 14.83
N ASN A 281 -23.69 4.01 13.59
CA ASN A 281 -23.96 2.72 12.99
C ASN A 281 -22.71 1.83 13.08
N PHE A 282 -22.79 0.78 13.90
CA PHE A 282 -21.69 -0.17 14.08
C PHE A 282 -21.25 -0.84 12.77
N VAL A 283 -22.19 -1.20 11.88
CA VAL A 283 -21.87 -1.82 10.58
C VAL A 283 -21.09 -0.85 9.72
N THR A 284 -21.51 0.42 9.62
CA THR A 284 -20.79 1.44 8.85
C THR A 284 -19.37 1.65 9.39
N TYR A 285 -19.21 1.66 10.71
CA TYR A 285 -17.88 1.79 11.32
C TYR A 285 -17.01 0.55 11.09
N ALA A 286 -17.57 -0.65 11.24
CA ALA A 286 -16.88 -1.90 10.97
C ALA A 286 -16.45 -2.01 9.49
N GLN A 287 -17.27 -1.54 8.56
CA GLN A 287 -16.89 -1.44 7.14
C GLN A 287 -15.73 -0.49 6.93
N TYR A 288 -15.72 0.67 7.60
CA TYR A 288 -14.60 1.61 7.51
C TYR A 288 -13.29 0.93 7.89
N VAL A 289 -13.25 0.25 9.05
CA VAL A 289 -12.02 -0.41 9.52
C VAL A 289 -11.65 -1.63 8.66
N SER A 290 -12.62 -2.43 8.23
CA SER A 290 -12.37 -3.72 7.56
C SER A 290 -12.34 -3.67 6.03
N PHE A 291 -12.59 -2.52 5.38
CA PHE A 291 -12.77 -2.44 3.93
C PHE A 291 -11.64 -3.12 3.13
N PHE A 292 -11.92 -4.29 2.54
CA PHE A 292 -10.86 -5.15 2.00
C PHE A 292 -9.95 -4.53 0.93
N PRO A 293 -10.40 -3.62 0.04
CA PRO A 293 -9.50 -3.03 -0.96
C PRO A 293 -8.35 -2.27 -0.30
N GLN A 294 -8.58 -1.67 0.87
CA GLN A 294 -7.55 -0.89 1.56
C GLN A 294 -6.89 -1.60 2.75
N LEU A 295 -7.57 -2.59 3.36
CA LEU A 295 -7.24 -3.12 4.69
C LEU A 295 -5.79 -3.54 4.86
N VAL A 296 -5.21 -4.16 3.83
CA VAL A 296 -3.90 -4.78 3.91
C VAL A 296 -2.75 -3.78 3.74
N ALA A 297 -2.75 -3.01 2.65
CA ALA A 297 -1.72 -2.01 2.36
C ALA A 297 -2.21 -0.84 1.49
N GLY A 298 -3.51 -0.54 1.54
CA GLY A 298 -4.08 0.54 0.74
C GLY A 298 -3.78 1.93 1.29
N PRO A 299 -4.26 2.98 0.62
CA PRO A 299 -4.20 4.34 1.16
C PRO A 299 -4.78 4.38 2.58
N ILE A 300 -4.08 5.02 3.51
CA ILE A 300 -4.57 5.25 4.88
C ILE A 300 -5.70 6.28 4.82
N GLU A 301 -6.93 5.79 4.75
CA GLU A 301 -8.12 6.61 4.59
C GLU A 301 -8.49 7.43 5.83
N ARG A 302 -9.29 8.48 5.59
CA ARG A 302 -9.85 9.35 6.62
C ARG A 302 -11.32 9.04 6.87
N GLY A 303 -11.73 9.09 8.13
CA GLY A 303 -13.13 8.96 8.51
C GLY A 303 -14.03 9.98 7.80
N GLY A 304 -13.56 11.23 7.67
CA GLY A 304 -14.28 12.28 6.95
C GLY A 304 -14.47 12.03 5.45
N HIS A 305 -13.58 11.26 4.81
CA HIS A 305 -13.64 10.94 3.39
C HIS A 305 -14.45 9.66 3.12
N MET A 306 -14.29 8.62 3.95
CA MET A 306 -14.86 7.29 3.70
C MET A 306 -16.22 7.06 4.36
N LEU A 307 -16.47 7.53 5.59
CA LEU A 307 -17.74 7.27 6.29
C LEU A 307 -18.97 7.77 5.51
N PRO A 308 -18.95 8.96 4.87
CA PRO A 308 -20.07 9.40 4.05
C PRO A 308 -20.32 8.47 2.85
N GLN A 309 -19.26 7.87 2.28
CA GLN A 309 -19.37 6.96 1.15
C GLN A 309 -20.04 5.64 1.53
N PHE A 310 -19.81 5.12 2.74
CA PHE A 310 -20.50 3.89 3.19
C PHE A 310 -22.00 4.07 3.46
N ARG A 311 -22.47 5.31 3.63
CA ARG A 311 -23.88 5.62 3.90
C ARG A 311 -24.72 5.82 2.64
N ARG A 312 -24.09 6.12 1.50
CA ARG A 312 -24.79 6.32 0.22
C ARG A 312 -25.12 4.98 -0.45
N ARG A 313 -26.07 5.01 -1.38
CA ARG A 313 -26.39 3.87 -2.24
C ARG A 313 -25.32 3.72 -3.32
N HIS A 314 -24.84 2.50 -3.54
CA HIS A 314 -23.89 2.19 -4.61
C HIS A 314 -24.60 1.52 -5.78
N VAL A 315 -24.27 1.98 -6.99
CA VAL A 315 -24.86 1.49 -8.24
C VAL A 315 -23.77 1.09 -9.22
N PHE A 316 -24.04 0.06 -10.00
CA PHE A 316 -23.12 -0.34 -11.06
C PHE A 316 -23.07 0.73 -12.15
N ARG A 317 -21.86 1.17 -12.50
CA ARG A 317 -21.61 2.15 -13.56
C ARG A 317 -20.53 1.62 -14.50
N TYR A 318 -20.80 1.62 -15.79
CA TYR A 318 -19.84 1.16 -16.79
C TYR A 318 -18.54 1.96 -16.75
N ASP A 319 -18.61 3.28 -16.53
CA ASP A 319 -17.43 4.14 -16.41
C ASP A 319 -16.54 3.75 -15.22
N ASN A 320 -17.14 3.30 -14.12
CA ASN A 320 -16.41 2.81 -12.95
C ASN A 320 -15.76 1.46 -13.23
N LEU A 321 -16.43 0.58 -13.99
CA LEU A 321 -15.85 -0.69 -14.44
C LEU A 321 -14.61 -0.45 -15.31
N VAL A 322 -14.73 0.41 -16.32
CA VAL A 322 -13.63 0.71 -17.26
C VAL A 322 -12.48 1.40 -16.53
N SER A 323 -12.76 2.45 -15.75
CA SER A 323 -11.71 3.19 -15.03
C SER A 323 -11.05 2.35 -13.93
N GLY A 324 -11.82 1.53 -13.21
CA GLY A 324 -11.29 0.62 -12.22
C GLY A 324 -10.48 -0.52 -12.84
N GLY A 325 -10.92 -1.07 -13.97
CA GLY A 325 -10.18 -2.08 -14.73
C GLY A 325 -8.82 -1.57 -15.22
N TRP A 326 -8.74 -0.31 -15.67
CA TRP A 326 -7.47 0.33 -16.01
C TRP A 326 -6.52 0.49 -14.83
N LEU A 327 -7.04 0.91 -13.66
CA LEU A 327 -6.24 1.03 -12.45
C LEU A 327 -5.69 -0.33 -12.00
N ILE A 328 -6.53 -1.37 -12.04
CA ILE A 328 -6.11 -2.75 -11.75
C ILE A 328 -5.04 -3.20 -12.75
N GLY A 329 -5.29 -3.09 -14.06
CA GLY A 329 -4.36 -3.52 -15.10
C GLY A 329 -3.02 -2.80 -15.04
N TYR A 330 -3.02 -1.48 -14.85
CA TYR A 330 -1.78 -0.70 -14.71
C TYR A 330 -1.05 -1.01 -13.40
N GLY A 331 -1.80 -1.29 -12.34
CA GLY A 331 -1.23 -1.72 -11.07
C GLY A 331 -0.57 -3.10 -11.16
N LEU A 332 -1.20 -4.06 -11.85
CA LEU A 332 -0.63 -5.38 -12.14
C LEU A 332 0.61 -5.27 -13.04
N PHE A 333 0.60 -4.40 -14.04
CA PHE A 333 1.78 -4.14 -14.86
C PHE A 333 2.97 -3.66 -14.03
N LYS A 334 2.78 -2.65 -13.17
CA LYS A 334 3.84 -2.17 -12.27
C LYS A 334 4.34 -3.27 -11.33
N LYS A 335 3.44 -4.04 -10.73
CA LYS A 335 3.79 -5.12 -9.81
C LYS A 335 4.52 -6.26 -10.55
N MET A 336 3.85 -6.89 -11.51
CA MET A 336 4.27 -8.17 -12.09
C MET A 336 5.32 -8.04 -13.19
N CYS A 337 5.31 -6.95 -13.97
CA CYS A 337 6.23 -6.77 -15.11
C CYS A 337 7.47 -5.94 -14.75
N ILE A 338 7.46 -5.23 -13.61
CA ILE A 338 8.57 -4.36 -13.19
C ILE A 338 9.06 -4.77 -11.80
N ALA A 339 8.24 -4.63 -10.75
CA ALA A 339 8.69 -4.86 -9.38
C ALA A 339 9.13 -6.31 -9.14
N ASP A 340 8.30 -7.28 -9.54
CA ASP A 340 8.57 -8.71 -9.37
C ASP A 340 9.71 -9.17 -10.29
N ALA A 341 9.90 -8.54 -11.46
CA ALA A 341 11.01 -8.82 -12.36
C ALA A 341 12.36 -8.31 -11.82
N ILE A 342 12.36 -7.16 -11.13
CA ILE A 342 13.54 -6.58 -10.49
C ILE A 342 13.92 -7.34 -9.20
N SER A 343 12.92 -7.90 -8.51
CA SER A 343 13.08 -8.44 -7.15
C SER A 343 14.23 -9.44 -6.97
N PRO A 344 14.41 -10.47 -7.82
CA PRO A 344 15.48 -11.44 -7.66
C PRO A 344 16.88 -10.80 -7.71
N PHE A 345 17.07 -9.82 -8.60
CA PHE A 345 18.34 -9.13 -8.77
C PHE A 345 18.71 -8.30 -7.54
N VAL A 346 17.78 -7.46 -7.08
CA VAL A 346 17.98 -6.67 -5.87
C VAL A 346 18.16 -7.57 -4.65
N ALA A 347 17.36 -8.64 -4.53
CA ALA A 347 17.47 -9.57 -3.42
C ALA A 347 18.81 -10.28 -3.37
N GLY A 348 19.34 -10.75 -4.50
CA GLY A 348 20.64 -11.40 -4.56
C GLY A 348 21.79 -10.49 -4.14
N ILE A 349 21.77 -9.22 -4.55
CA ILE A 349 22.83 -8.26 -4.20
C ILE A 349 22.82 -7.94 -2.72
N TYR A 350 21.66 -7.62 -2.15
CA TYR A 350 21.55 -7.29 -0.72
C TYR A 350 21.68 -8.52 0.21
N ALA A 351 21.58 -9.73 -0.31
CA ALA A 351 21.80 -10.96 0.47
C ALA A 351 23.30 -11.24 0.71
N THR A 352 24.16 -10.88 -0.25
CA THR A 352 25.62 -11.06 -0.11
C THR A 352 26.36 -9.81 -0.63
N PRO A 353 26.31 -8.67 0.10
CA PRO A 353 26.89 -7.41 -0.36
C PRO A 353 28.37 -7.52 -0.72
N ASP A 354 29.16 -8.27 0.07
CA ASP A 354 30.60 -8.46 -0.14
C ASP A 354 30.97 -9.12 -1.48
N ALA A 355 30.03 -9.82 -2.12
CA ALA A 355 30.29 -10.57 -3.35
C ALA A 355 30.24 -9.71 -4.62
N TYR A 356 29.83 -8.45 -4.54
CA TYR A 356 29.51 -7.62 -5.71
C TYR A 356 30.29 -6.31 -5.76
N SER A 357 30.64 -5.86 -6.96
CA SER A 357 31.34 -4.58 -7.19
C SER A 357 30.43 -3.36 -7.02
N SER A 358 31.02 -2.14 -7.02
CA SER A 358 30.29 -0.86 -6.95
C SER A 358 29.15 -0.73 -7.96
N GLY A 359 29.38 -1.15 -9.21
CA GLY A 359 28.40 -1.03 -10.29
C GLY A 359 27.09 -1.76 -9.98
N TYR A 360 27.17 -2.96 -9.38
CA TYR A 360 25.99 -3.71 -8.96
C TYR A 360 25.25 -3.02 -7.81
N HIS A 361 25.98 -2.47 -6.83
CA HIS A 361 25.39 -1.76 -5.71
C HIS A 361 24.66 -0.48 -6.14
N MET A 362 25.25 0.31 -7.04
CA MET A 362 24.60 1.49 -7.62
C MET A 362 23.34 1.10 -8.39
N LEU A 363 23.44 0.08 -9.25
CA LEU A 363 22.31 -0.39 -10.03
C LEU A 363 21.20 -0.97 -9.14
N ALA A 364 21.56 -1.74 -8.11
CA ALA A 364 20.62 -2.28 -7.14
C ALA A 364 19.88 -1.19 -6.37
N ALA A 365 20.56 -0.11 -5.96
CA ALA A 365 19.92 1.01 -5.28
C ALA A 365 18.89 1.73 -6.19
N VAL A 366 19.23 1.95 -7.47
CA VAL A 366 18.33 2.55 -8.45
C VAL A 366 17.16 1.63 -8.78
N LEU A 367 17.44 0.35 -9.06
CA LEU A 367 16.40 -0.64 -9.36
C LEU A 367 15.50 -0.88 -8.15
N PHE A 368 16.02 -0.86 -6.93
CA PHE A 368 15.21 -0.97 -5.73
C PHE A 368 14.28 0.25 -5.56
N ALA A 369 14.73 1.47 -5.88
CA ALA A 369 13.86 2.64 -5.90
C ALA A 369 12.69 2.46 -6.88
N VAL A 370 12.95 1.95 -8.08
CA VAL A 370 11.89 1.64 -9.05
C VAL A 370 11.00 0.50 -8.55
N GLN A 371 11.58 -0.54 -7.97
CA GLN A 371 10.87 -1.70 -7.43
C GLN A 371 9.88 -1.28 -6.34
N ILE A 372 10.34 -0.59 -5.29
CA ILE A 372 9.49 -0.16 -4.17
C ILE A 372 8.39 0.80 -4.63
N TYR A 373 8.67 1.67 -5.61
CA TYR A 373 7.66 2.51 -6.22
C TYR A 373 6.60 1.72 -6.98
N CYS A 374 7.02 0.82 -7.87
CA CYS A 374 6.11 0.05 -8.71
C CYS A 374 5.29 -0.96 -7.91
N ASP A 375 5.90 -1.58 -6.89
CA ASP A 375 5.22 -2.50 -5.99
C ASP A 375 4.10 -1.79 -5.23
N PHE A 376 4.43 -0.65 -4.60
CA PHE A 376 3.49 0.03 -3.71
C PHE A 376 2.47 0.89 -4.47
N SER A 377 2.91 1.62 -5.50
CA SER A 377 2.00 2.32 -6.39
C SER A 377 1.13 1.34 -7.17
N GLY A 378 1.64 0.16 -7.51
CA GLY A 378 0.88 -0.92 -8.14
C GLY A 378 -0.23 -1.43 -7.23
N TYR A 379 0.10 -1.78 -5.98
CA TYR A 379 -0.88 -2.15 -4.96
C TYR A 379 -1.96 -1.08 -4.79
N SER A 380 -1.54 0.19 -4.61
CA SER A 380 -2.44 1.32 -4.39
C SER A 380 -3.42 1.51 -5.55
N ASP A 381 -2.97 1.30 -6.79
CA ASP A 381 -3.86 1.40 -7.96
C ASP A 381 -4.81 0.20 -8.07
N ILE A 382 -4.37 -1.02 -7.75
CA ILE A 382 -5.28 -2.18 -7.69
C ILE A 382 -6.37 -1.96 -6.64
N ALA A 383 -5.98 -1.51 -5.44
CA ALA A 383 -6.90 -1.16 -4.35
C ALA A 383 -7.92 -0.09 -4.79
N ARG A 384 -7.43 1.02 -5.38
CA ARG A 384 -8.27 2.10 -5.88
C ARG A 384 -9.18 1.63 -7.01
N GLY A 385 -8.70 0.76 -7.90
CA GLY A 385 -9.48 0.19 -8.99
C GLY A 385 -10.60 -0.72 -8.49
N ALA A 386 -10.31 -1.62 -7.55
CA ALA A 386 -11.31 -2.48 -6.92
C ALA A 386 -12.39 -1.66 -6.20
N ALA A 387 -11.98 -0.64 -5.43
CA ALA A 387 -12.90 0.30 -4.80
C ALA A 387 -13.75 1.08 -5.82
N ARG A 388 -13.12 1.54 -6.93
CA ARG A 388 -13.81 2.29 -7.98
C ARG A 388 -14.92 1.50 -8.63
N ILE A 389 -14.70 0.22 -8.94
CA ILE A 389 -15.72 -0.66 -9.54
C ILE A 389 -16.94 -0.77 -8.61
N MET A 390 -16.73 -0.80 -7.30
CA MET A 390 -17.78 -0.80 -6.28
C MET A 390 -18.42 0.58 -6.02
N ASP A 391 -18.05 1.61 -6.79
CA ASP A 391 -18.51 3.00 -6.61
C ASP A 391 -18.03 3.62 -5.27
N TYR A 392 -16.81 3.26 -4.85
CA TYR A 392 -16.05 3.93 -3.78
C TYR A 392 -14.84 4.66 -4.36
N GLU A 393 -14.46 5.78 -3.76
CA GLU A 393 -13.29 6.55 -4.13
C GLU A 393 -12.28 6.52 -2.99
N LEU A 394 -11.12 5.92 -3.27
CA LEU A 394 -9.95 5.91 -2.38
C LEU A 394 -8.97 7.02 -2.78
N MET A 395 -8.29 7.57 -1.78
CA MET A 395 -7.25 8.59 -1.88
C MET A 395 -6.11 8.15 -2.80
N ILE A 396 -5.49 9.12 -3.47
CA ILE A 396 -4.30 8.89 -4.27
C ILE A 396 -3.09 8.82 -3.34
N ASN A 397 -2.29 7.76 -3.49
CA ASN A 397 -1.11 7.57 -2.66
C ASN A 397 0.20 7.99 -3.33
N PHE A 398 0.26 7.98 -4.66
CA PHE A 398 1.47 8.31 -5.42
C PHE A 398 1.16 9.25 -6.60
N ARG A 399 2.03 10.25 -6.80
CA ARG A 399 1.98 11.23 -7.90
C ARG A 399 3.36 11.48 -8.52
N GLN A 400 3.86 10.50 -9.28
CA GLN A 400 5.16 10.55 -9.98
C GLN A 400 6.29 11.18 -9.12
N PRO A 401 6.63 10.56 -7.97
CA PRO A 401 7.50 11.16 -6.97
C PRO A 401 8.92 11.44 -7.49
N TYR A 402 9.45 10.62 -8.40
CA TYR A 402 10.80 10.82 -8.95
C TYR A 402 10.92 12.00 -9.93
N PHE A 403 9.80 12.59 -10.37
CA PHE A 403 9.80 13.83 -11.15
C PHE A 403 9.87 15.11 -10.30
N SER A 404 9.94 14.97 -8.97
CA SER A 404 10.03 16.09 -8.02
C SER A 404 11.30 16.93 -8.23
N ALA A 405 11.19 18.23 -7.97
CA ALA A 405 12.31 19.16 -8.01
C ALA A 405 13.01 19.35 -6.65
N SER A 406 12.41 18.84 -5.56
CA SER A 406 13.00 18.91 -4.21
C SER A 406 12.54 17.74 -3.34
N LEU A 407 13.21 17.52 -2.20
CA LEU A 407 12.86 16.49 -1.23
C LEU A 407 11.51 16.77 -0.57
N THR A 408 11.20 18.04 -0.30
CA THR A 408 9.87 18.44 0.20
C THR A 408 8.76 18.06 -0.79
N GLU A 409 8.99 18.26 -2.09
CA GLU A 409 8.03 17.88 -3.13
C GLU A 409 7.92 16.35 -3.26
N PHE A 410 9.03 15.63 -3.15
CA PHE A 410 9.06 14.16 -3.16
C PHE A 410 8.10 13.59 -2.10
N TRP A 411 8.20 14.04 -0.84
CA TRP A 411 7.32 13.58 0.25
C TRP A 411 5.86 14.04 0.14
N ARG A 412 5.55 15.00 -0.73
CA ARG A 412 4.16 15.37 -1.07
C ARG A 412 3.57 14.51 -2.18
N ARG A 413 4.40 13.71 -2.85
CA ARG A 413 4.05 12.85 -3.99
C ARG A 413 4.25 11.36 -3.70
N TRP A 414 5.03 11.03 -2.68
CA TRP A 414 5.28 9.68 -2.18
C TRP A 414 4.39 9.38 -0.98
N HIS A 415 3.73 8.23 -0.97
CA HIS A 415 2.93 7.72 0.16
C HIS A 415 2.03 8.80 0.82
N ILE A 416 1.29 9.54 0.00
CA ILE A 416 0.55 10.76 0.36
C ILE A 416 -0.39 10.54 1.56
N SER A 417 -1.05 9.39 1.66
CA SER A 417 -1.94 9.09 2.78
C SER A 417 -1.18 9.04 4.11
N LEU A 418 0.01 8.44 4.12
CA LEU A 418 0.87 8.36 5.31
C LEU A 418 1.51 9.71 5.63
N SER A 419 2.10 10.37 4.64
CA SER A 419 2.76 11.67 4.86
C SER A 419 1.77 12.73 5.35
N SER A 420 0.53 12.74 4.83
CA SER A 420 -0.53 13.59 5.37
C SER A 420 -0.97 13.16 6.78
N TRP A 421 -0.95 11.87 7.10
CA TRP A 421 -1.25 11.38 8.45
C TRP A 421 -0.24 11.88 9.46
N PHE A 422 1.04 11.70 9.21
CA PHE A 422 2.06 12.22 10.12
C PHE A 422 2.00 13.75 10.23
N ARG A 423 1.72 14.44 9.12
CA ARG A 423 1.53 15.90 9.16
C ARG A 423 0.37 16.31 10.08
N ASP A 424 -0.80 15.70 9.91
CA ASP A 424 -2.04 16.18 10.53
C ASP A 424 -2.23 15.71 11.98
N TYR A 425 -1.64 14.55 12.35
CA TYR A 425 -1.81 13.91 13.67
C TYR A 425 -0.54 13.84 14.51
N LEU A 426 0.64 14.17 13.96
CA LEU A 426 1.89 14.24 14.74
C LEU A 426 2.56 15.62 14.61
N TYR A 427 2.85 16.07 13.40
CA TYR A 427 3.58 17.33 13.17
C TYR A 427 2.80 18.58 13.64
N MET A 428 1.54 18.72 13.23
CA MET A 428 0.70 19.86 13.63
C MET A 428 0.45 19.91 15.15
N PRO A 429 0.10 18.80 15.84
CA PRO A 429 -0.01 18.78 17.30
C PRO A 429 1.28 19.15 18.05
N LEU A 430 2.46 18.85 17.51
CA LEU A 430 3.76 19.27 18.09
C LEU A 430 4.05 20.78 17.94
N GLY A 431 3.11 21.56 17.40
CA GLY A 431 3.22 22.99 17.18
C GLY A 431 3.58 23.38 15.74
N GLY A 432 3.85 22.42 14.85
CA GLY A 432 4.23 22.67 13.47
C GLY A 432 5.40 23.65 13.36
N ASN A 433 5.16 24.79 12.71
CA ASN A 433 6.12 25.90 12.56
C ASN A 433 5.90 27.06 13.55
N ARG A 434 4.96 26.96 14.50
CA ARG A 434 4.51 28.11 15.32
C ARG A 434 5.54 28.56 16.36
N ASN A 435 6.40 27.65 16.82
CA ASN A 435 7.31 27.87 17.94
C ASN A 435 8.76 28.17 17.49
N GLY A 436 8.92 28.78 16.31
CA GLY A 436 10.22 29.14 15.75
C GLY A 436 10.97 27.99 15.07
N GLU A 437 12.18 28.28 14.58
CA GLU A 437 12.92 27.38 13.70
C GLU A 437 13.45 26.13 14.41
N GLY A 438 13.96 26.25 15.64
CA GLY A 438 14.43 25.10 16.41
C GLY A 438 13.31 24.09 16.71
N ALA A 439 12.10 24.57 17.01
CA ALA A 439 10.95 23.69 17.21
C ALA A 439 10.52 23.01 15.90
N ALA A 440 10.57 23.73 14.77
CA ALA A 440 10.25 23.15 13.47
C ALA A 440 11.24 22.05 13.06
N VAL A 441 12.54 22.27 13.26
CA VAL A 441 13.60 21.27 13.03
C VAL A 441 13.36 20.03 13.89
N ARG A 442 13.17 20.21 15.20
CA ARG A 442 12.85 19.11 16.12
C ARG A 442 11.61 18.33 15.67
N ASN A 443 10.55 19.03 15.28
CA ASN A 443 9.30 18.41 14.86
C ASN A 443 9.47 17.61 13.55
N ILE A 444 10.29 18.08 12.60
CA ILE A 444 10.62 17.34 11.36
C ILE A 444 11.37 16.06 11.70
N ILE A 445 12.42 16.14 12.53
CA ILE A 445 13.21 14.96 12.93
C ILE A 445 12.32 13.93 13.63
N ILE A 446 11.50 14.36 14.60
CA ILE A 446 10.57 13.45 15.31
C ILE A 446 9.64 12.75 14.32
N VAL A 447 9.02 13.49 13.39
CA VAL A 447 8.09 12.92 12.42
C VAL A 447 8.76 11.86 11.56
N PHE A 448 9.96 12.12 11.05
CA PHE A 448 10.64 11.17 10.17
C PHE A 448 11.22 9.96 10.92
N VAL A 449 11.73 10.14 12.13
CA VAL A 449 12.19 9.01 12.96
C VAL A 449 11.01 8.13 13.35
N VAL A 450 9.88 8.71 13.77
CA VAL A 450 8.66 7.94 14.08
C VAL A 450 8.12 7.27 12.82
N SER A 451 8.19 7.92 11.65
CA SER A 451 7.86 7.29 10.36
C SER A 451 8.78 6.12 10.03
N GLY A 452 10.07 6.22 10.34
CA GLY A 452 11.03 5.12 10.19
C GLY A 452 10.67 3.94 11.10
N ILE A 453 10.49 4.19 12.40
CA ILE A 453 10.05 3.16 13.35
C ILE A 453 8.75 2.51 12.89
N TRP A 454 7.81 3.30 12.38
CA TRP A 454 6.56 2.77 11.84
C TRP A 454 6.75 1.82 10.66
N HIS A 455 7.81 1.96 9.85
CA HIS A 455 8.10 1.00 8.78
C HIS A 455 8.65 -0.32 9.31
N GLY A 456 9.39 -0.33 10.42
CA GLY A 456 9.84 -1.59 11.00
C GLY A 456 10.67 -1.42 12.26
N ALA A 457 10.73 -2.50 13.03
CA ALA A 457 11.44 -2.56 14.30
C ALA A 457 12.93 -2.92 14.08
N ALA A 458 13.65 -2.07 13.34
CA ALA A 458 15.09 -2.23 13.09
C ALA A 458 15.79 -0.86 13.01
N TRP A 459 17.07 -0.84 13.40
CA TRP A 459 17.91 0.38 13.38
C TRP A 459 18.12 0.95 11.97
N THR A 460 18.03 0.11 10.94
CA THR A 460 18.06 0.54 9.54
C THR A 460 16.92 1.50 9.20
N PHE A 461 15.70 1.25 9.71
CA PHE A 461 14.57 2.16 9.49
C PHE A 461 14.68 3.45 10.30
N VAL A 462 15.28 3.40 11.49
CA VAL A 462 15.60 4.60 12.28
C VAL A 462 16.60 5.47 11.52
N ALA A 463 17.67 4.88 10.97
CA ALA A 463 18.66 5.56 10.15
C ALA A 463 18.03 6.16 8.88
N TRP A 464 17.15 5.41 8.20
CA TRP A 464 16.36 5.89 7.08
C TRP A 464 15.54 7.13 7.43
N GLY A 465 14.85 7.11 8.58
CA GLY A 465 14.04 8.24 9.06
C GLY A 465 14.92 9.44 9.38
N ALA A 466 15.99 9.23 10.15
CA ALA A 466 16.94 10.28 10.49
C ALA A 466 17.54 10.96 9.24
N LEU A 467 17.95 10.18 8.24
CA LEU A 467 18.50 10.70 6.99
C LEU A 467 17.52 11.63 6.26
N HIS A 468 16.26 11.23 6.12
CA HIS A 468 15.25 12.05 5.46
C HIS A 468 14.86 13.28 6.28
N GLY A 469 14.78 13.14 7.61
CA GLY A 469 14.56 14.27 8.51
C GLY A 469 15.66 15.31 8.39
N LEU A 470 16.92 14.88 8.45
CA LEU A 470 18.09 15.76 8.27
C LEU A 470 18.11 16.37 6.88
N GLY A 471 17.81 15.59 5.83
CA GLY A 471 17.74 16.07 4.45
C GLY A 471 16.73 17.22 4.27
N LEU A 472 15.57 17.14 4.93
CA LEU A 472 14.57 18.21 4.91
C LEU A 472 14.97 19.43 5.74
N VAL A 473 15.67 19.24 6.86
CA VAL A 473 16.22 20.34 7.66
C VAL A 473 17.26 21.11 6.84
N VAL A 474 18.16 20.39 6.16
CA VAL A 474 19.12 20.97 5.23
C VAL A 474 18.40 21.73 4.11
N GLU A 475 17.46 21.10 3.40
CA GLU A 475 16.69 21.77 2.33
C GLU A 475 15.99 23.04 2.82
N ARG A 476 15.46 23.02 4.06
CA ARG A 476 14.79 24.15 4.70
C ARG A 476 15.77 25.29 4.99
N TRP A 477 16.93 25.01 5.58
CA TRP A 477 17.94 26.03 5.84
C TRP A 477 18.47 26.65 4.55
N PHE A 478 18.68 25.85 3.51
CA PHE A 478 19.10 26.37 2.21
C PHE A 478 18.01 27.17 1.49
N ARG A 479 16.73 26.95 1.80
CA ARG A 479 15.59 27.54 1.06
C ARG A 479 15.59 29.06 1.03
N ASP A 480 15.98 29.69 2.12
CA ASP A 480 15.90 31.15 2.30
C ASP A 480 17.26 31.86 2.25
N THR A 481 18.32 31.15 1.83
CA THR A 481 19.66 31.75 1.75
C THR A 481 19.81 32.73 0.56
N PRO A 482 20.56 33.83 0.73
CA PRO A 482 20.89 34.74 -0.38
C PRO A 482 21.57 34.01 -1.54
N LEU A 483 22.42 33.03 -1.23
CA LEU A 483 23.09 32.19 -2.23
C LEU A 483 22.10 31.42 -3.12
N LYS A 484 21.06 30.81 -2.53
CA LYS A 484 20.05 30.10 -3.32
C LYS A 484 19.23 31.04 -4.20
N ARG A 485 18.90 32.23 -3.69
CA ARG A 485 18.17 33.25 -4.46
C ARG A 485 19.02 33.73 -5.63
N TRP A 486 20.28 34.08 -5.37
CA TRP A 486 21.23 34.45 -6.41
C TRP A 486 21.42 33.34 -7.45
N LEU A 487 21.61 32.08 -7.03
CA LEU A 487 21.72 30.94 -7.94
C LEU A 487 20.45 30.73 -8.77
N ALA A 488 19.27 30.92 -8.19
CA ALA A 488 18.00 30.79 -8.90
C ALA A 488 17.80 31.91 -9.94
N ASP A 489 18.26 33.13 -9.64
CA ASP A 489 18.14 34.28 -10.53
C ASP A 489 19.20 34.25 -11.64
N ALA A 490 20.45 33.93 -11.30
CA ALA A 490 21.58 33.91 -12.22
C ALA A 490 21.60 32.65 -13.10
N LEU A 491 21.27 31.48 -12.54
CA LEU A 491 21.36 30.17 -13.20
C LEU A 491 20.16 29.28 -12.86
N PRO A 492 18.94 29.62 -13.32
CA PRO A 492 17.71 28.91 -12.94
C PRO A 492 17.73 27.41 -13.28
N GLY A 493 18.34 27.06 -14.42
CA GLY A 493 18.51 25.66 -14.84
C GLY A 493 19.42 24.87 -13.89
N LEU A 494 20.54 25.45 -13.46
CA LEU A 494 21.49 24.78 -12.58
C LEU A 494 20.94 24.63 -11.15
N SER A 495 20.31 25.68 -10.61
CA SER A 495 19.69 25.64 -9.28
C SER A 495 18.60 24.56 -9.18
N SER A 496 17.77 24.45 -10.22
CA SER A 496 16.73 23.41 -10.27
C SER A 496 17.29 22.00 -10.46
N MET A 497 18.37 21.84 -11.25
CA MET A 497 19.06 20.56 -11.42
C MET A 497 19.73 20.10 -10.12
N ALA A 498 20.43 21.01 -9.43
CA ALA A 498 21.07 20.71 -8.15
C ALA A 498 20.07 20.22 -7.09
N GLY A 499 18.89 20.83 -7.02
CA GLY A 499 17.81 20.37 -6.13
C GLY A 499 17.30 18.97 -6.47
N ARG A 500 17.17 18.65 -7.76
CA ARG A 500 16.79 17.30 -8.23
C ARG A 500 17.85 16.26 -7.89
N VAL A 501 19.12 16.57 -8.13
CA VAL A 501 20.25 15.68 -7.82
C VAL A 501 20.34 15.45 -6.32
N TRP A 502 20.26 16.51 -5.50
CA TRP A 502 20.22 16.41 -4.05
C TRP A 502 19.10 15.47 -3.55
N MET A 503 17.87 15.70 -4.04
CA MET A 503 16.72 14.86 -3.72
C MET A 503 16.98 13.40 -4.11
N LEU A 504 17.43 13.16 -5.35
CA LEU A 504 17.65 11.81 -5.86
C LEU A 504 18.71 11.06 -5.05
N LEU A 505 19.87 11.69 -4.78
CA LEU A 505 20.94 11.08 -4.01
C LEU A 505 20.50 10.73 -2.59
N LEU A 506 19.79 11.63 -1.92
CA LEU A 506 19.33 11.40 -0.55
C LEU A 506 18.25 10.31 -0.47
N VAL A 507 17.34 10.29 -1.45
CA VAL A 507 16.31 9.26 -1.58
C VAL A 507 16.95 7.88 -1.86
N LEU A 508 17.91 7.80 -2.79
CA LEU A 508 18.64 6.55 -3.07
C LEU A 508 19.43 6.06 -1.87
N ALA A 509 20.16 6.95 -1.18
CA ALA A 509 20.87 6.60 0.05
C ALA A 509 19.90 6.11 1.13
N GLY A 510 18.73 6.74 1.27
CA GLY A 510 17.66 6.24 2.12
C GLY A 510 17.26 4.82 1.75
N TRP A 511 17.00 4.56 0.47
CA TRP A 511 16.57 3.23 0.02
C TRP A 511 17.59 2.12 0.30
N VAL A 512 18.89 2.42 0.35
CA VAL A 512 19.92 1.47 0.82
C VAL A 512 19.63 1.03 2.26
N PHE A 513 19.41 1.97 3.18
CA PHE A 513 19.05 1.64 4.57
C PHE A 513 17.71 0.89 4.64
N PHE A 514 16.74 1.28 3.83
CA PHE A 514 15.42 0.62 3.82
C PHE A 514 15.51 -0.86 3.38
N ARG A 515 16.39 -1.17 2.42
CA ARG A 515 16.54 -2.52 1.85
C ARG A 515 17.50 -3.43 2.61
N ALA A 516 18.53 -2.87 3.23
CA ALA A 516 19.59 -3.63 3.89
C ALA A 516 19.05 -4.56 5.00
N GLY A 517 19.69 -5.71 5.18
CA GLY A 517 19.36 -6.66 6.25
C GLY A 517 19.71 -6.10 7.63
N SER A 518 20.83 -5.39 7.71
CA SER A 518 21.37 -4.79 8.93
C SER A 518 22.01 -3.43 8.65
N LEU A 519 22.38 -2.70 9.71
CA LEU A 519 23.12 -1.45 9.58
C LEU A 519 24.53 -1.68 9.03
N SER A 520 25.17 -2.79 9.41
CA SER A 520 26.47 -3.20 8.85
C SER A 520 26.37 -3.45 7.35
N ASP A 521 25.32 -4.13 6.87
CA ASP A 521 25.14 -4.35 5.43
C ASP A 521 24.97 -3.03 4.68
N ALA A 522 24.18 -2.10 5.22
CA ALA A 522 23.98 -0.79 4.62
C ALA A 522 25.31 -0.02 4.50
N VAL A 523 26.09 0.02 5.58
CA VAL A 523 27.42 0.64 5.62
C VAL A 523 28.36 -0.04 4.62
N ASN A 524 28.30 -1.36 4.54
CA ASN A 524 29.11 -2.14 3.62
C ASN A 524 28.80 -1.83 2.15
N VAL A 525 27.51 -1.68 1.80
CA VAL A 525 27.07 -1.20 0.49
C VAL A 525 27.70 0.17 0.18
N PHE A 526 27.67 1.12 1.11
CA PHE A 526 28.29 2.45 0.90
C PHE A 526 29.81 2.39 0.74
N HIS A 527 30.51 1.53 1.48
CA HIS A 527 31.95 1.33 1.29
C HIS A 527 32.27 0.80 -0.11
N HIS A 528 31.49 -0.14 -0.61
CA HIS A 528 31.68 -0.73 -1.93
C HIS A 528 31.35 0.22 -3.09
N LEU A 529 30.57 1.29 -2.87
CA LEU A 529 30.31 2.30 -3.91
C LEU A 529 31.59 3.00 -4.42
N GLY A 530 32.61 3.09 -3.57
CA GLY A 530 33.91 3.69 -3.92
C GLY A 530 34.90 2.74 -4.62
N ALA A 531 34.60 1.43 -4.67
CA ALA A 531 35.50 0.43 -5.20
C ALA A 531 35.18 0.12 -6.67
N PRO A 532 36.00 0.55 -7.66
CA PRO A 532 35.73 0.28 -9.06
C PRO A 532 35.76 -1.23 -9.34
N GLY A 533 34.78 -1.72 -10.09
CA GLY A 533 34.77 -3.11 -10.53
C GLY A 533 33.90 -3.29 -11.77
N THR A 534 34.14 -4.38 -12.49
CA THR A 534 33.42 -4.68 -13.73
C THR A 534 32.08 -5.35 -13.42
N MET A 535 31.12 -5.12 -14.31
CA MET A 535 29.86 -5.86 -14.34
C MET A 535 29.93 -6.90 -15.46
N SER A 536 29.35 -8.08 -15.23
CA SER A 536 29.36 -9.21 -16.15
C SER A 536 27.94 -9.71 -16.34
N TYR A 537 27.54 -9.91 -17.60
CA TYR A 537 26.22 -10.46 -17.94
C TYR A 537 25.94 -11.82 -17.27
N GLY A 538 26.97 -12.63 -17.00
CA GLY A 538 26.81 -13.89 -16.28
C GLY A 538 26.12 -13.72 -14.92
N VAL A 539 26.45 -12.64 -14.20
CA VAL A 539 25.86 -12.31 -12.90
C VAL A 539 24.40 -11.89 -13.04
N PHE A 540 24.08 -11.06 -14.04
CA PHE A 540 22.69 -10.68 -14.34
C PHE A 540 21.83 -11.92 -14.60
N ASN A 541 22.33 -12.84 -15.42
CA ASN A 541 21.62 -14.07 -15.75
C ASN A 541 21.42 -14.97 -14.52
N THR A 542 22.44 -15.12 -13.66
CA THR A 542 22.30 -15.90 -12.40
C THR A 542 21.32 -15.26 -11.42
N LEU A 543 21.17 -13.94 -11.46
CA LEU A 543 20.29 -13.17 -10.59
C LEU A 543 18.90 -12.94 -11.18
N GLY A 544 18.49 -13.73 -12.18
CA GLY A 544 17.14 -13.69 -12.75
C GLY A 544 16.89 -12.61 -13.79
N LEU A 545 17.95 -12.00 -14.33
CA LEU A 545 17.92 -11.06 -15.45
C LEU A 545 18.68 -11.63 -16.66
N SER A 546 18.13 -12.70 -17.25
CA SER A 546 18.59 -13.16 -18.57
C SER A 546 18.44 -12.06 -19.64
N ALA A 547 19.06 -12.21 -20.81
CA ALA A 547 19.00 -11.23 -21.89
C ALA A 547 17.55 -10.90 -22.29
N PHE A 548 16.70 -11.93 -22.38
CA PHE A 548 15.28 -11.75 -22.66
C PHE A 548 14.56 -10.99 -21.54
N GLN A 549 14.75 -11.38 -20.28
CA GLN A 549 14.15 -10.69 -19.13
C GLN A 549 14.63 -9.24 -19.01
N SER A 550 15.91 -8.99 -19.31
CA SER A 550 16.50 -7.65 -19.32
C SER A 550 15.87 -6.77 -20.41
N ALA A 551 15.65 -7.33 -21.62
CA ALA A 551 14.99 -6.61 -22.70
C ALA A 551 13.52 -6.29 -22.38
N VAL A 552 12.79 -7.26 -21.81
CA VAL A 552 11.41 -7.08 -21.34
C VAL A 552 11.34 -6.04 -20.23
N LEU A 553 12.27 -6.09 -19.26
CA LEU A 553 12.36 -5.10 -18.18
C LEU A 553 12.64 -3.70 -18.75
N ALA A 554 13.60 -3.57 -19.67
CA ALA A 554 13.91 -2.29 -20.30
C ALA A 554 12.70 -1.72 -21.05
N LEU A 555 11.95 -2.56 -21.78
CA LEU A 555 10.70 -2.16 -22.43
C LEU A 555 9.63 -1.72 -21.41
N SER A 556 9.43 -2.49 -20.34
CA SER A 556 8.49 -2.14 -19.27
C SER A 556 8.86 -0.83 -18.58
N LEU A 557 10.15 -0.59 -18.31
CA LEU A 557 10.64 0.67 -17.75
C LEU A 557 10.42 1.83 -18.72
N ALA A 558 10.73 1.65 -20.01
CA ALA A 558 10.48 2.68 -21.02
C ALA A 558 8.99 3.04 -21.09
N LEU A 559 8.09 2.05 -21.08
CA LEU A 559 6.65 2.27 -21.05
C LEU A 559 6.22 3.03 -19.78
N LEU A 560 6.71 2.62 -18.61
CA LEU A 560 6.44 3.31 -17.33
C LEU A 560 6.86 4.79 -17.41
N PHE A 561 8.11 5.08 -17.82
CA PHE A 561 8.63 6.43 -17.90
C PHE A 561 7.88 7.30 -18.93
N VAL A 562 7.51 6.73 -20.08
CA VAL A 562 6.71 7.44 -21.07
C VAL A 562 5.34 7.79 -20.49
N VAL A 563 4.66 6.85 -19.84
CA VAL A 563 3.34 7.09 -19.23
C VAL A 563 3.45 8.14 -18.12
N ASP A 564 4.39 8.01 -17.19
CA ASP A 564 4.58 8.95 -16.10
C ASP A 564 4.98 10.35 -16.58
N TYR A 565 5.84 10.44 -17.59
CA TYR A 565 6.18 11.73 -18.23
C TYR A 565 4.94 12.40 -18.83
N GLN A 566 4.11 11.64 -19.55
CA GLN A 566 2.87 12.19 -20.12
C GLN A 566 1.88 12.60 -19.01
N LEU A 567 1.78 11.84 -17.91
CA LEU A 567 0.93 12.21 -16.77
C LEU A 567 1.37 13.51 -16.11
N VAL A 568 2.68 13.74 -15.97
CA VAL A 568 3.22 14.95 -15.33
C VAL A 568 3.14 16.18 -16.26
N HIS A 569 3.51 16.03 -17.54
CA HIS A 569 3.74 17.18 -18.43
C HIS A 569 2.66 17.37 -19.50
N ARG A 570 1.88 16.34 -19.83
CA ARG A 570 0.90 16.34 -20.93
C ARG A 570 -0.38 15.55 -20.57
N PRO A 571 -0.99 15.74 -19.38
CA PRO A 571 -2.11 14.91 -18.94
C PRO A 571 -3.31 14.96 -19.90
N GLU A 572 -3.55 16.12 -20.53
CA GLU A 572 -4.62 16.30 -21.51
C GLU A 572 -4.42 15.49 -22.79
N ARG A 573 -3.19 15.11 -23.14
CA ARG A 573 -2.93 14.22 -24.28
C ARG A 573 -3.42 12.81 -23.97
N LEU A 574 -3.05 12.27 -22.81
CA LEU A 574 -3.51 10.95 -22.37
C LEU A 574 -5.03 10.92 -22.22
N ARG A 575 -5.63 11.99 -21.65
CA ARG A 575 -7.08 12.12 -21.52
C ARG A 575 -7.79 12.08 -22.88
N ARG A 576 -7.27 12.81 -23.87
CA ARG A 576 -7.82 12.79 -25.25
C ARG A 576 -7.69 11.42 -25.89
N LEU A 577 -6.52 10.78 -25.82
CA LEU A 577 -6.33 9.43 -26.37
C LEU A 577 -7.26 8.42 -25.71
N ALA A 578 -7.43 8.50 -24.40
CA ALA A 578 -8.30 7.59 -23.66
C ALA A 578 -9.80 7.86 -23.82
N ALA A 579 -10.18 9.02 -24.38
CA ALA A 579 -11.56 9.31 -24.76
C ALA A 579 -11.94 8.61 -26.09
N ILE A 580 -10.94 8.19 -26.88
CA ILE A 580 -11.17 7.42 -28.11
C ILE A 580 -11.46 5.97 -27.71
N ALA A 581 -12.73 5.59 -27.69
CA ALA A 581 -13.20 4.27 -27.24
C ALA A 581 -12.43 3.07 -27.84
N PRO A 582 -12.26 2.92 -29.18
CA PRO A 582 -11.56 1.77 -29.74
C PRO A 582 -10.09 1.72 -29.32
N LEU A 583 -9.40 2.87 -29.29
CA LEU A 583 -8.01 2.95 -28.84
C LEU A 583 -7.88 2.56 -27.37
N ASN A 584 -8.80 3.02 -26.54
CA ASN A 584 -8.85 2.68 -25.12
C ASN A 584 -9.04 1.17 -24.93
N THR A 585 -10.01 0.56 -25.61
CA THR A 585 -10.23 -0.89 -25.52
C THR A 585 -9.02 -1.69 -26.01
N VAL A 586 -8.46 -1.33 -27.17
CA VAL A 586 -7.27 -2.02 -27.72
C VAL A 586 -6.07 -1.89 -26.78
N ALA A 587 -5.83 -0.70 -26.23
CA ALA A 587 -4.74 -0.49 -25.27
C ALA A 587 -4.95 -1.28 -23.97
N GLY A 588 -6.19 -1.36 -23.47
CA GLY A 588 -6.51 -2.14 -22.27
C GLY A 588 -6.35 -3.64 -22.47
N VAL A 589 -6.82 -4.15 -23.61
CA VAL A 589 -6.61 -5.56 -24.01
C VAL A 589 -5.12 -5.83 -24.20
N GLY A 590 -4.41 -4.95 -24.89
CA GLY A 590 -2.96 -5.06 -25.08
C GLY A 590 -2.19 -5.09 -23.76
N LEU A 591 -2.57 -4.25 -22.79
CA LEU A 591 -2.00 -4.26 -21.44
C LEU A 591 -2.28 -5.59 -20.73
N ALA A 592 -3.50 -6.12 -20.80
CA ALA A 592 -3.85 -7.41 -20.22
C ALA A 592 -3.02 -8.55 -20.83
N TYR A 593 -2.90 -8.61 -22.16
CA TYR A 593 -2.04 -9.58 -22.84
C TYR A 593 -0.57 -9.42 -22.46
N TYR A 594 -0.07 -8.19 -22.36
CA TYR A 594 1.30 -7.93 -21.94
C TYR A 594 1.58 -8.48 -20.55
N VAL A 595 0.69 -8.22 -19.59
CA VAL A 595 0.79 -8.77 -18.22
C VAL A 595 0.72 -10.30 -18.24
N LEU A 596 -0.16 -10.90 -19.04
CA LEU A 596 -0.28 -12.36 -19.17
C LEU A 596 0.97 -13.02 -19.77
N LEU A 597 1.65 -12.37 -20.71
CA LEU A 597 2.82 -12.93 -21.40
C LEU A 597 4.13 -12.69 -20.64
N PHE A 598 4.28 -11.50 -20.04
CA PHE A 598 5.55 -11.04 -19.48
C PHE A 598 5.53 -10.80 -17.97
N GLY A 599 4.35 -10.87 -17.34
CA GLY A 599 4.22 -10.78 -15.90
C GLY A 599 4.93 -11.96 -15.21
N VAL A 600 5.60 -11.67 -14.10
CA VAL A 600 6.12 -12.72 -13.22
C VAL A 600 4.96 -13.29 -12.42
N PHE A 601 4.52 -14.49 -12.79
CA PHE A 601 3.48 -15.22 -12.08
C PHE A 601 4.12 -16.06 -10.96
N GLY A 602 4.18 -15.49 -9.77
CA GLY A 602 4.58 -16.14 -8.53
C GLY A 602 3.92 -15.44 -7.36
N ARG A 603 3.78 -16.12 -6.21
CA ARG A 603 3.24 -15.51 -4.98
C ARG A 603 4.33 -14.67 -4.28
N THR A 604 5.00 -13.79 -5.02
CA THR A 604 5.88 -12.78 -4.42
C THR A 604 5.00 -11.79 -3.67
N GLU A 605 5.13 -11.79 -2.35
CA GLU A 605 4.41 -10.84 -1.50
C GLU A 605 4.74 -9.41 -1.92
N PHE A 606 3.81 -8.49 -1.68
CA PHE A 606 4.15 -7.07 -1.78
C PHE A 606 5.18 -6.77 -0.69
N ILE A 607 6.19 -5.94 -1.01
CA ILE A 607 7.28 -5.58 -0.07
C ILE A 607 6.68 -5.07 1.23
N TYR A 608 5.53 -4.42 1.14
CA TYR A 608 4.83 -3.86 2.26
C TYR A 608 4.36 -4.87 3.32
N PHE A 609 4.11 -6.12 2.97
CA PHE A 609 3.58 -7.10 3.92
C PHE A 609 4.60 -7.49 4.98
N GLN A 610 5.86 -7.11 4.76
CA GLN A 610 6.96 -7.26 5.71
C GLN A 610 6.96 -6.19 6.82
N PHE A 611 6.04 -5.21 6.78
CA PHE A 611 6.04 -4.01 7.63
C PHE A 611 4.82 -3.85 8.54
#